data_AF-A0A0W7WD85-F1
#
_entry.id   AF-A0A0W7WD85-F1
#
_cell.length_a   1.000
_cell.length_b   1.000
_cell.length_c   1.000
_cell.angle_alpha   90.00
_cell.angle_beta   90.00
_cell.angle_gamma   90.00
#
_symmetry.space_group_name_H-M   'P 1'
#
loop_
_entity.id
_entity.type
_entity.pdbx_description
1 polymer ?
#
loop_
_entity_poly.entity_id
_entity_poly.type
_entity_poly.pdbx_seq_one_letter_code
_entity_poly.pdbx_strand_id
1 'polypeptide(L)'
;MSFSATAAGVALPDLDPDIQSVDVRFGDDRVWSIDLTVLPSKRPELIEWPVALKPYLVGTATVVLVQSGSGRVLATEQARFTDAEVATRVLDDSGVPLAVNKWGRLGKTLEAGNPGVQERILERTEEVMGRLTEMGLRPFVVGGTLLGGVRDQALLPHDDDADVAYLSRHRNPLDVAAEGFTVGRKLEALGYELVRHSATHMQLYFRDSGGGLDYYVDVFTAFFTDDGHINQPFHVRGEMREDQMLPFGEVEIQGRMFPAPADAEAWLVINYDENWRTPIPGYRLHTPRSTVRRFQNWFGSFHYTRDFWNDHYRTGDTEVDEPWASGRDWILAHESALQSRWLVDLGTGAGVLAAELRDRGAHRTVVAADYSPNALALASTHGGERLAVVHTNLYRNLSLAMPVDAGIDGPFDLVANHLIQHLGPHAFPQAMRLIRMALRSGGRAYATLYGEVDVEATHSGPMSWAMPPEVLQERAADYGLRAEIFEIPAGSHESLRAPYGVRFSAAHVTFKEKL
;
A
#
# COMPACT_ATOMS: atom_id res chain seq x y z
N MET A 1 1.44 18.92 -33.48
CA MET A 1 0.26 18.03 -33.52
C MET A 1 -0.95 18.76 -32.94
N SER A 2 -2.19 18.37 -33.29
CA SER A 2 -3.40 18.90 -32.63
C SER A 2 -3.69 18.10 -31.37
N PHE A 3 -4.19 18.77 -30.34
CA PHE A 3 -4.69 18.09 -29.13
C PHE A 3 -5.85 17.16 -29.49
N SER A 4 -5.83 15.93 -28.98
CA SER A 4 -6.98 15.03 -29.07
C SER A 4 -7.05 14.10 -27.87
N ALA A 5 -8.26 13.69 -27.51
CA ALA A 5 -8.51 12.74 -26.43
C ALA A 5 -9.45 11.65 -26.94
N THR A 6 -9.03 10.40 -26.79
CA THR A 6 -9.77 9.20 -27.23
C THR A 6 -9.82 8.18 -26.09
N ALA A 7 -10.57 7.09 -26.23
CA ALA A 7 -10.55 6.00 -25.26
C ALA A 7 -9.15 5.37 -25.06
N ALA A 8 -8.28 5.45 -26.07
CA ALA A 8 -6.93 4.90 -26.01
C ALA A 8 -5.93 5.80 -25.26
N GLY A 9 -6.14 7.12 -25.25
CA GLY A 9 -5.21 8.06 -24.62
C GLY A 9 -5.41 9.51 -25.04
N VAL A 10 -4.42 10.33 -24.66
CA VAL A 10 -4.35 11.77 -24.93
C VAL A 10 -3.16 12.06 -25.85
N ALA A 11 -3.40 12.73 -26.98
CA ALA A 11 -2.35 13.28 -27.82
C ALA A 11 -2.17 14.76 -27.47
N LEU A 12 -0.95 15.14 -27.09
CA LEU A 12 -0.64 16.53 -26.72
C LEU A 12 -0.42 17.39 -27.97
N PRO A 13 -0.80 18.67 -27.95
CA PRO A 13 -0.44 19.59 -29.01
C PRO A 13 1.06 19.92 -28.97
N ASP A 14 1.53 20.69 -29.95
CA ASP A 14 2.87 21.27 -29.84
C ASP A 14 2.85 22.30 -28.69
N LEU A 15 3.61 22.01 -27.63
CA LEU A 15 3.72 22.85 -26.44
C LEU A 15 5.01 23.64 -26.49
N ASP A 16 5.00 24.85 -25.92
CA ASP A 16 6.21 25.64 -25.72
C ASP A 16 7.21 24.84 -24.85
N PRO A 17 8.51 24.82 -25.22
CA PRO A 17 9.55 24.14 -24.43
C PRO A 17 9.62 24.53 -22.95
N ASP A 18 9.10 25.69 -22.56
CA ASP A 18 9.04 26.14 -21.17
C ASP A 18 7.96 25.44 -20.32
N ILE A 19 6.99 24.77 -20.95
CA ILE A 19 5.92 24.06 -20.26
C ILE A 19 6.46 22.71 -19.77
N GLN A 20 6.66 22.61 -18.45
CA GLN A 20 7.16 21.40 -17.78
C GLN A 20 6.04 20.43 -17.37
N SER A 21 4.80 20.90 -17.24
CA SER A 21 3.67 20.10 -16.75
C SER A 21 2.33 20.60 -17.27
N VAL A 22 1.39 19.67 -17.43
CA VAL A 22 0.00 19.96 -17.86
C VAL A 22 -1.02 19.15 -17.07
N ASP A 23 -2.17 19.75 -16.78
CA ASP A 23 -3.32 19.10 -16.18
C ASP A 23 -4.33 18.73 -17.25
N VAL A 24 -4.90 17.54 -17.13
CA VAL A 24 -6.04 17.06 -17.91
C VAL A 24 -7.29 17.16 -17.04
N ARG A 25 -8.31 17.85 -17.54
CA ARG A 25 -9.59 18.05 -16.84
C ARG A 25 -10.76 17.50 -17.64
N PHE A 26 -11.80 17.03 -16.94
CA PHE A 26 -13.11 16.73 -17.52
C PHE A 26 -14.09 17.82 -17.09
N GLY A 27 -14.36 18.78 -17.98
CA GLY A 27 -15.00 20.03 -17.61
C GLY A 27 -14.10 20.83 -16.66
N ASP A 28 -14.60 21.13 -15.46
CA ASP A 28 -13.87 21.90 -14.45
C ASP A 28 -12.98 21.01 -13.56
N ASP A 29 -13.27 19.70 -13.50
CA ASP A 29 -12.61 18.76 -12.59
C ASP A 29 -11.26 18.30 -13.14
N ARG A 30 -10.17 18.54 -12.41
CA ARG A 30 -8.86 17.94 -12.72
C ARG A 30 -8.90 16.44 -12.44
N VAL A 31 -8.57 15.63 -13.45
CA VAL A 31 -8.56 14.16 -13.33
C VAL A 31 -7.16 13.57 -13.36
N TRP A 32 -6.19 14.28 -13.95
CA TRP A 32 -4.81 13.78 -14.09
C TRP A 32 -3.83 14.93 -14.39
N SER A 33 -2.57 14.78 -13.99
CA SER A 33 -1.47 15.67 -14.38
C SER A 33 -0.34 14.89 -15.05
N ILE A 34 0.25 15.49 -16.08
CA ILE A 34 1.34 14.91 -16.89
C ILE A 34 2.60 15.76 -16.65
N ASP A 35 3.62 15.12 -16.08
CA ASP A 35 4.97 15.66 -16.04
C ASP A 35 5.62 15.47 -17.43
N LEU A 36 5.91 16.57 -18.11
CA LEU A 36 6.49 16.56 -19.45
C LEU A 36 8.01 16.37 -19.43
N THR A 37 8.65 16.52 -18.28
CA THR A 37 10.11 16.40 -18.13
C THR A 37 10.60 14.95 -18.14
N VAL A 38 9.72 14.02 -17.74
CA VAL A 38 9.98 12.57 -17.75
C VAL A 38 9.61 11.89 -19.07
N LEU A 39 8.98 12.61 -20.00
CA LEU A 39 8.67 12.08 -21.32
C LEU A 39 9.94 11.98 -22.17
N PRO A 40 10.04 10.98 -23.07
CA PRO A 40 11.15 10.89 -24.01
C PRO A 40 11.23 12.16 -24.86
N SER A 41 12.45 12.54 -25.27
CA SER A 41 12.70 13.73 -26.10
C SER A 41 11.92 13.74 -27.42
N LYS A 42 11.60 12.55 -27.96
CA LYS A 42 10.52 12.37 -28.92
C LYS A 42 9.26 11.89 -28.18
N ARG A 43 8.34 12.82 -27.92
CA ARG A 43 7.07 12.50 -27.24
C ARG A 43 6.31 11.42 -28.02
N PRO A 44 5.66 10.46 -27.34
CA PRO A 44 4.79 9.51 -28.01
C PRO A 44 3.63 10.26 -28.68
N GLU A 45 3.12 9.72 -29.79
CA GLU A 45 1.95 10.30 -30.48
C GLU A 45 0.70 10.28 -29.60
N LEU A 46 0.62 9.30 -28.71
CA LEU A 46 -0.46 9.11 -27.76
C LEU A 46 0.09 8.72 -26.39
N ILE A 47 -0.34 9.42 -25.35
CA ILE A 47 -0.06 9.08 -23.95
C ILE A 47 -1.27 8.31 -23.43
N GLU A 48 -1.07 7.05 -23.02
CA GLU A 48 -2.14 6.23 -22.48
C GLU A 48 -2.73 6.82 -21.20
N TRP A 49 -4.04 6.62 -21.01
CA TRP A 49 -4.69 6.94 -19.74
C TRP A 49 -4.11 6.10 -18.60
N PRO A 50 -3.93 6.69 -17.41
CA PRO A 50 -3.69 5.94 -16.18
C PRO A 50 -4.69 4.81 -16.02
N VAL A 51 -4.22 3.62 -15.62
CA VAL A 51 -5.06 2.42 -15.47
C VAL A 51 -6.26 2.69 -14.56
N ALA A 52 -6.07 3.47 -13.49
CA ALA A 52 -7.11 3.84 -12.55
C ALA A 52 -8.24 4.68 -13.17
N LEU A 53 -8.00 5.41 -14.26
CA LEU A 53 -9.02 6.20 -14.96
C LEU A 53 -9.82 5.37 -15.96
N LYS A 54 -9.27 4.26 -16.49
CA LYS A 54 -9.91 3.47 -17.56
C LYS A 54 -11.37 3.07 -17.25
N PRO A 55 -11.73 2.63 -16.01
CA PRO A 55 -13.12 2.30 -15.68
C PRO A 55 -14.10 3.47 -15.78
N TYR A 56 -13.60 4.70 -15.65
CA TYR A 56 -14.41 5.92 -15.69
C TYR A 56 -14.55 6.50 -17.09
N LEU A 57 -13.79 6.04 -18.08
CA LEU A 57 -13.85 6.52 -19.47
C LEU A 57 -15.11 6.02 -20.18
N VAL A 58 -16.27 6.47 -19.72
CA VAL A 58 -17.60 6.10 -20.21
C VAL A 58 -18.35 7.35 -20.64
N GLY A 59 -18.96 7.27 -21.82
CA GLY A 59 -19.76 8.33 -22.42
C GLY A 59 -18.93 9.45 -23.05
N THR A 60 -19.27 10.71 -22.77
CA THR A 60 -18.62 11.89 -23.37
C THR A 60 -18.14 12.90 -22.34
N ALA A 61 -17.02 13.58 -22.62
CA ALA A 61 -16.56 14.70 -21.81
C ALA A 61 -15.88 15.78 -22.65
N THR A 62 -15.99 17.02 -22.16
CA THR A 62 -15.12 18.11 -22.57
C THR A 62 -13.78 17.95 -21.87
N VAL A 63 -12.77 17.53 -22.61
CA VAL A 63 -11.42 17.36 -22.09
C VAL A 63 -10.67 18.66 -22.27
N VAL A 64 -10.17 19.22 -21.18
CA VAL A 64 -9.43 20.49 -21.18
C VAL A 64 -7.99 20.22 -20.77
N LEU A 65 -7.05 20.69 -21.58
CA LEU A 65 -5.63 20.68 -21.26
C LEU A 65 -5.25 22.04 -20.69
N VAL A 66 -4.68 22.05 -19.49
CA VAL A 66 -4.34 23.28 -18.76
C VAL A 66 -2.86 23.27 -18.40
N GLN A 67 -2.19 24.42 -18.51
CA GLN A 67 -0.83 24.58 -17.99
C GLN A 67 -0.89 24.58 -16.46
N SER A 68 -0.28 23.58 -15.82
CA SER A 68 -0.49 23.31 -14.40
C SER A 68 -0.09 24.49 -13.48
N GLY A 69 1.01 25.18 -13.76
CA GLY A 69 1.50 26.27 -12.92
C GLY A 69 0.74 27.60 -13.06
N SER A 70 0.07 27.84 -14.19
CA SER A 70 -0.59 29.13 -14.48
C SER A 70 -2.12 29.04 -14.57
N GLY A 71 -2.67 27.82 -14.65
CA GLY A 71 -4.09 27.60 -14.91
C GLY A 71 -4.53 27.98 -16.33
N ARG A 72 -3.60 28.35 -17.22
CA ARG A 72 -3.91 28.75 -18.59
C ARG A 72 -4.40 27.56 -19.41
N VAL A 73 -5.59 27.67 -20.00
CA VAL A 73 -6.10 26.68 -20.94
C VAL A 73 -5.22 26.65 -22.20
N LEU A 74 -4.69 25.47 -22.51
CA LEU A 74 -3.84 25.21 -23.66
C LEU A 74 -4.64 24.67 -24.85
N ALA A 75 -5.61 23.79 -24.56
CA ALA A 75 -6.48 23.19 -25.57
C ALA A 75 -7.77 22.67 -24.94
N THR A 76 -8.79 22.47 -25.77
CA THR A 76 -10.07 21.88 -25.38
C THR A 76 -10.58 20.98 -26.51
N GLU A 77 -11.07 19.80 -26.16
CA GLU A 77 -11.58 18.81 -27.11
C GLU A 77 -12.84 18.15 -26.55
N GLN A 78 -13.80 17.81 -27.42
CA GLN A 78 -14.91 16.93 -27.03
C GLN A 78 -14.53 15.47 -27.29
N ALA A 79 -14.33 14.71 -26.23
CA ALA A 79 -14.03 13.29 -26.31
C ALA A 79 -15.29 12.44 -26.15
N ARG A 80 -15.42 11.42 -26.99
CA ARG A 80 -16.36 10.31 -26.80
C ARG A 80 -15.54 9.07 -26.48
N PHE A 81 -15.70 8.54 -25.28
CA PHE A 81 -15.00 7.32 -24.83
C PHE A 81 -15.80 6.06 -25.15
N THR A 82 -17.14 6.14 -25.09
CA THR A 82 -18.06 5.05 -25.46
C THR A 82 -19.35 5.61 -26.06
N ASP A 83 -20.23 4.75 -26.57
CA ASP A 83 -21.55 5.15 -27.08
C ASP A 83 -22.60 5.44 -26.00
N ALA A 84 -22.29 5.21 -24.72
CA ALA A 84 -23.18 5.55 -23.61
C ALA A 84 -23.57 7.04 -23.60
N GLU A 85 -24.85 7.35 -23.41
CA GLU A 85 -25.38 8.72 -23.34
C GLU A 85 -25.24 9.34 -21.94
N VAL A 86 -24.02 9.31 -21.40
CA VAL A 86 -23.70 9.88 -20.08
C VAL A 86 -22.52 10.84 -20.18
N ALA A 87 -22.50 11.87 -19.33
CA ALA A 87 -21.34 12.72 -19.18
C ALA A 87 -20.29 12.00 -18.33
N THR A 88 -19.05 11.93 -18.83
CA THR A 88 -17.93 11.33 -18.09
C THR A 88 -17.61 12.17 -16.87
N ARG A 89 -17.56 11.49 -15.72
CA ARG A 89 -17.20 12.05 -14.41
C ARG A 89 -16.36 11.02 -13.66
N VAL A 90 -15.36 11.48 -12.93
CA VAL A 90 -14.51 10.64 -12.08
C VAL A 90 -14.84 10.99 -10.64
N LEU A 91 -15.80 10.26 -10.06
CA LEU A 91 -16.35 10.53 -8.72
C LEU A 91 -16.19 9.29 -7.83
N ASP A 92 -16.15 9.50 -6.52
CA ASP A 92 -16.38 8.43 -5.54
C ASP A 92 -17.87 8.13 -5.37
N ASP A 93 -18.19 7.13 -4.53
CA ASP A 93 -19.55 6.69 -4.25
C ASP A 93 -20.40 7.77 -3.54
N SER A 94 -19.76 8.80 -3.00
CA SER A 94 -20.40 9.97 -2.38
C SER A 94 -20.53 11.17 -3.33
N GLY A 95 -20.09 11.03 -4.59
CA GLY A 95 -20.14 12.08 -5.61
C GLY A 95 -18.99 13.09 -5.53
N VAL A 96 -17.92 12.81 -4.78
CA VAL A 96 -16.74 13.69 -4.67
C VAL A 96 -15.80 13.48 -5.87
N PRO A 97 -15.33 14.55 -6.54
CA PRO A 97 -14.34 14.45 -7.61
C PRO A 97 -13.03 13.79 -7.18
N LEU A 98 -12.55 12.87 -8.03
CA LEU A 98 -11.30 12.15 -7.86
C LEU A 98 -10.29 12.52 -8.94
N ALA A 99 -9.02 12.55 -8.57
CA ALA A 99 -7.90 12.74 -9.49
C ALA A 99 -6.82 11.67 -9.29
N VAL A 100 -6.07 11.41 -10.34
CA VAL A 100 -4.89 10.54 -10.28
C VAL A 100 -3.78 11.23 -9.51
N ASN A 101 -3.40 10.66 -8.37
CA ASN A 101 -2.32 11.14 -7.51
C ASN A 101 -0.93 10.73 -8.03
N LYS A 102 0.12 11.13 -7.32
CA LYS A 102 1.54 10.81 -7.63
C LYS A 102 1.83 9.31 -7.71
N TRP A 103 0.97 8.47 -7.13
CA TRP A 103 1.05 7.00 -7.13
C TRP A 103 0.28 6.34 -8.27
N GLY A 104 -0.38 7.11 -9.14
CA GLY A 104 -1.20 6.58 -10.23
C GLY A 104 -2.57 6.06 -9.79
N ARG A 105 -3.01 6.38 -8.57
CA ARG A 105 -4.33 5.99 -8.03
C ARG A 105 -5.27 7.18 -7.94
N LEU A 106 -6.56 6.90 -7.92
CA LEU A 106 -7.57 7.92 -7.67
C LEU A 106 -7.63 8.27 -6.19
N GLY A 107 -7.53 9.56 -5.88
CA GLY A 107 -7.71 10.13 -4.54
C GLY A 107 -8.64 11.34 -4.58
N LYS A 108 -9.23 11.68 -3.42
CA LYS A 108 -10.02 12.90 -3.26
C LYS A 108 -9.11 14.11 -3.46
N THR A 109 -9.59 15.15 -4.13
CA THR A 109 -8.82 16.40 -4.28
C THR A 109 -9.19 17.42 -3.21
N LEU A 110 -8.25 18.28 -2.83
CA LEU A 110 -8.51 19.37 -1.86
C LEU A 110 -9.13 20.63 -2.51
N GLU A 111 -9.40 20.59 -3.82
CA GLU A 111 -9.90 21.74 -4.62
C GLU A 111 -11.43 21.79 -4.71
N ALA A 112 -12.11 20.68 -5.05
CA ALA A 112 -13.55 20.64 -5.30
C ALA A 112 -14.21 19.40 -4.67
N GLY A 113 -15.25 19.60 -3.86
CA GLY A 113 -16.10 18.53 -3.32
C GLY A 113 -15.87 18.11 -1.86
N ASN A 114 -14.81 18.59 -1.19
CA ASN A 114 -14.60 18.35 0.25
C ASN A 114 -14.34 19.66 1.04
N PRO A 115 -15.35 20.53 1.23
CA PRO A 115 -15.16 21.80 1.94
C PRO A 115 -14.59 21.61 3.35
N GLY A 116 -13.64 22.47 3.73
CA GLY A 116 -13.02 22.48 5.06
C GLY A 116 -12.06 21.32 5.34
N VAL A 117 -11.79 20.43 4.37
CA VAL A 117 -10.86 19.30 4.56
C VAL A 117 -9.45 19.76 4.92
N GLN A 118 -8.97 20.84 4.28
CA GLN A 118 -7.64 21.40 4.57
C GLN A 118 -7.55 21.89 6.02
N GLU A 119 -8.60 22.56 6.51
CA GLU A 119 -8.66 22.99 7.91
C GLU A 119 -8.65 21.79 8.86
N ARG A 120 -9.45 20.74 8.58
CA ARG A 120 -9.45 19.51 9.37
C ARG A 120 -8.07 18.82 9.38
N ILE A 121 -7.39 18.77 8.23
CA ILE A 121 -6.03 18.22 8.11
C ILE A 121 -5.06 19.02 8.99
N LEU A 122 -5.08 20.35 8.91
CA LEU A 122 -4.19 21.21 9.70
C LEU A 122 -4.46 21.09 11.20
N GLU A 123 -5.72 21.07 11.62
CA GLU A 123 -6.10 20.85 13.03
C GLU A 123 -5.59 19.52 13.57
N ARG A 124 -5.75 18.43 12.81
CA ARG A 124 -5.21 17.12 13.20
C ARG A 124 -3.70 17.09 13.17
N THR A 125 -3.07 17.82 12.26
CA THR A 125 -1.61 17.94 12.20
C THR A 125 -1.08 18.59 13.48
N GLU A 126 -1.68 19.71 13.91
CA GLU A 126 -1.33 20.37 15.17
C GLU A 126 -1.54 19.45 16.38
N GLU A 127 -2.67 18.73 16.42
CA GLU A 127 -2.99 17.76 17.48
C GLU A 127 -1.90 16.67 17.57
N VAL A 128 -1.58 16.04 16.43
CA VAL A 128 -0.58 14.97 16.34
C VAL A 128 0.81 15.49 16.74
N MET A 129 1.21 16.67 16.28
CA MET A 129 2.48 17.30 16.68
C MET A 129 2.49 17.61 18.18
N GLY A 130 1.38 18.06 18.75
CA GLY A 130 1.21 18.23 20.19
C GLY A 130 1.48 16.93 20.94
N ARG A 131 0.88 15.81 20.51
CA ARG A 131 1.10 14.48 21.11
C ARG A 131 2.55 14.02 21.00
N LEU A 132 3.19 14.21 19.85
CA LEU A 132 4.61 13.87 19.68
C LEU A 132 5.50 14.70 20.61
N THR A 133 5.18 15.99 20.80
CA THR A 133 5.89 16.88 21.73
C THR A 133 5.71 16.44 23.18
N GLU A 134 4.49 16.07 23.60
CA GLU A 134 4.21 15.50 24.92
C GLU A 134 4.99 14.21 25.19
N MET A 135 5.29 13.44 24.13
CA MET A 135 6.15 12.24 24.21
C MET A 135 7.65 12.58 24.33
N GLY A 136 8.03 13.87 24.33
CA GLY A 136 9.40 14.35 24.40
C GLY A 136 10.14 14.37 23.06
N LEU A 137 9.40 14.28 21.95
CA LEU A 137 9.94 14.30 20.59
C LEU A 137 9.95 15.74 20.03
N ARG A 138 10.59 15.90 18.87
CA ARG A 138 10.74 17.19 18.19
C ARG A 138 10.06 17.12 16.80
N PRO A 139 8.73 17.28 16.72
CA PRO A 139 8.01 17.21 15.47
C PRO A 139 8.18 18.48 14.62
N PHE A 140 8.11 18.33 13.30
CA PHE A 140 8.18 19.40 12.30
C PHE A 140 7.49 18.94 11.01
N VAL A 141 6.99 19.89 10.21
CA VAL A 141 6.36 19.56 8.91
C VAL A 141 7.41 19.23 7.86
N VAL A 142 7.10 18.28 6.98
CA VAL A 142 7.99 17.82 5.88
C VAL A 142 7.20 17.66 4.58
N GLY A 143 7.83 17.10 3.55
CA GLY A 143 7.12 16.68 2.33
C GLY A 143 6.33 17.79 1.64
N GLY A 144 5.14 17.44 1.15
CA GLY A 144 4.25 18.35 0.45
C GLY A 144 3.74 19.47 1.36
N THR A 145 3.56 19.17 2.65
CA THR A 145 3.14 20.14 3.68
C THR A 145 4.18 21.25 3.88
N LEU A 146 5.47 20.91 4.03
CA LEU A 146 6.53 21.92 4.13
C LEU A 146 6.68 22.71 2.82
N LEU A 147 6.63 22.03 1.68
CA LEU A 147 6.73 22.67 0.37
C LEU A 147 5.62 23.70 0.16
N GLY A 148 4.38 23.32 0.44
CA GLY A 148 3.22 24.21 0.37
C GLY A 148 3.34 25.40 1.32
N GLY A 149 3.79 25.19 2.56
CA GLY A 149 4.02 26.27 3.51
C GLY A 149 5.08 27.27 3.06
N VAL A 150 6.22 26.79 2.56
CA VAL A 150 7.33 27.67 2.14
C VAL A 150 7.01 28.41 0.83
N ARG A 151 6.32 27.75 -0.11
CA ARG A 151 6.08 28.31 -1.44
C ARG A 151 4.79 29.12 -1.52
N ASP A 152 3.69 28.57 -0.98
CA ASP A 152 2.33 29.04 -1.24
C ASP A 152 1.61 29.49 0.04
N GLN A 153 2.23 29.30 1.23
CA GLN A 153 1.62 29.50 2.56
C GLN A 153 0.29 28.74 2.73
N ALA A 154 0.16 27.60 2.04
CA ALA A 154 -1.05 26.76 2.02
C ALA A 154 -0.67 25.29 1.80
N LEU A 155 -1.59 24.37 2.10
CA LEU A 155 -1.45 22.99 1.64
C LEU A 155 -1.49 22.95 0.11
N LEU A 156 -0.76 22.02 -0.50
CA LEU A 156 -0.78 21.88 -1.95
C LEU A 156 -2.18 21.44 -2.40
N PRO A 157 -2.78 22.06 -3.43
CA PRO A 157 -4.15 21.77 -3.86
C PRO A 157 -4.42 20.31 -4.27
N HIS A 158 -3.36 19.55 -4.56
CA HIS A 158 -3.41 18.17 -5.04
C HIS A 158 -2.96 17.13 -4.01
N ASP A 159 -2.57 17.54 -2.81
CA ASP A 159 -2.32 16.59 -1.72
C ASP A 159 -3.64 16.02 -1.19
N ASP A 160 -3.61 14.96 -0.40
CA ASP A 160 -4.80 14.41 0.28
C ASP A 160 -4.53 14.16 1.78
N ASP A 161 -3.39 14.67 2.25
CA ASP A 161 -2.75 14.36 3.51
C ASP A 161 -1.92 15.53 4.05
N ALA A 162 -1.35 15.31 5.23
CA ALA A 162 -0.24 16.12 5.73
C ALA A 162 0.92 15.24 6.19
N ASP A 163 2.13 15.75 5.95
CA ASP A 163 3.39 15.10 6.23
C ASP A 163 4.07 15.74 7.47
N VAL A 164 4.27 14.95 8.52
CA VAL A 164 5.02 15.33 9.72
C VAL A 164 6.18 14.38 9.93
N ALA A 165 7.33 14.90 10.31
CA ALA A 165 8.42 14.10 10.87
C ALA A 165 8.69 14.51 12.31
N TYR A 166 9.28 13.61 13.10
CA TYR A 166 9.96 14.01 14.34
C TYR A 166 11.45 13.69 14.28
N LEU A 167 12.27 14.59 14.82
CA LEU A 167 13.72 14.44 14.82
C LEU A 167 14.18 13.61 16.03
N SER A 168 14.49 12.34 15.78
CA SER A 168 15.09 11.42 16.73
C SER A 168 16.40 11.97 17.30
N ARG A 169 16.71 11.61 18.55
CA ARG A 169 18.03 11.84 19.14
C ARG A 169 19.02 10.73 18.81
N HIS A 170 18.52 9.60 18.33
CA HIS A 170 19.34 8.46 17.96
C HIS A 170 19.99 8.67 16.60
N ARG A 171 21.19 8.11 16.45
CA ARG A 171 21.92 8.09 15.17
C ARG A 171 22.03 6.69 14.56
N ASN A 172 21.86 5.68 15.40
CA ASN A 172 21.86 4.29 14.99
C ASN A 172 20.47 3.91 14.43
N PRO A 173 20.38 3.36 13.21
CA PRO A 173 19.11 2.97 12.62
C PRO A 173 18.30 1.96 13.45
N LEU A 174 18.95 1.08 14.22
CA LEU A 174 18.24 0.11 15.07
C LEU A 174 17.52 0.80 16.23
N ASP A 175 18.17 1.76 16.88
CA ASP A 175 17.57 2.54 17.97
C ASP A 175 16.41 3.39 17.43
N VAL A 176 16.58 3.98 16.25
CA VAL A 176 15.53 4.73 15.55
C VAL A 176 14.33 3.83 15.22
N ALA A 177 14.56 2.61 14.75
CA ALA A 177 13.50 1.64 14.50
C ALA A 177 12.74 1.28 15.80
N ALA A 178 13.46 1.05 16.89
CA ALA A 178 12.87 0.74 18.20
C ALA A 178 12.06 1.92 18.77
N GLU A 179 12.54 3.15 18.58
CA GLU A 179 11.82 4.38 18.89
C GLU A 179 10.52 4.46 18.08
N GLY A 180 10.57 4.28 16.76
CA GLY A 180 9.39 4.33 15.89
C GLY A 180 8.30 3.30 16.25
N PHE A 181 8.67 2.10 16.69
CA PHE A 181 7.69 1.14 17.23
C PHE A 181 7.11 1.58 18.59
N THR A 182 7.92 2.22 19.44
CA THR A 182 7.47 2.72 20.73
C THR A 182 6.52 3.90 20.57
N VAL A 183 6.82 4.82 19.66
CA VAL A 183 5.96 5.96 19.32
C VAL A 183 4.63 5.47 18.78
N GLY A 184 4.65 4.53 17.82
CA GLY A 184 3.40 3.99 17.28
C GLY A 184 2.52 3.32 18.32
N ARG A 185 3.07 2.51 19.23
CA ARG A 185 2.28 1.92 20.34
C ARG A 185 1.66 2.99 21.24
N LYS A 186 2.36 4.10 21.48
CA LYS A 186 1.81 5.22 22.25
C LYS A 186 0.68 5.92 21.51
N LEU A 187 0.81 6.12 20.19
CA LEU A 187 -0.26 6.69 19.37
C LEU A 187 -1.48 5.76 19.32
N GLU A 188 -1.29 4.45 19.11
CA GLU A 188 -2.37 3.46 19.17
C GLU A 188 -3.06 3.46 20.55
N ALA A 189 -2.31 3.56 21.65
CA ALA A 189 -2.86 3.65 23.00
C ALA A 189 -3.65 4.95 23.27
N LEU A 190 -3.41 6.00 22.48
CA LEU A 190 -4.20 7.24 22.49
C LEU A 190 -5.46 7.14 21.62
N GLY A 191 -5.66 6.01 20.92
CA GLY A 191 -6.83 5.76 20.08
C GLY A 191 -6.66 6.10 18.61
N TYR A 192 -5.45 6.44 18.14
CA TYR A 192 -5.22 6.66 16.71
C TYR A 192 -5.27 5.33 15.94
N GLU A 193 -6.03 5.32 14.85
CA GLU A 193 -5.94 4.25 13.86
C GLU A 193 -4.65 4.42 13.05
N LEU A 194 -3.74 3.45 13.17
CA LEU A 194 -2.39 3.54 12.63
C LEU A 194 -2.14 2.46 11.59
N VAL A 195 -1.75 2.88 10.40
CA VAL A 195 -1.28 2.02 9.32
C VAL A 195 0.23 2.14 9.21
N ARG A 196 0.96 1.02 9.38
CA ARG A 196 2.42 1.04 9.40
C ARG A 196 3.03 0.63 8.06
N HIS A 197 3.88 1.48 7.50
CA HIS A 197 4.58 1.22 6.24
C HIS A 197 6.00 0.70 6.44
N SER A 198 6.66 1.10 7.53
CA SER A 198 7.98 0.64 7.97
C SER A 198 8.15 0.86 9.48
N ALA A 199 9.31 0.58 10.05
CA ALA A 199 9.59 0.93 11.44
C ALA A 199 9.51 2.45 11.72
N THR A 200 9.68 3.29 10.69
CA THR A 200 9.85 4.75 10.81
C THR A 200 8.84 5.56 9.98
N HIS A 201 7.85 4.91 9.37
CA HIS A 201 6.77 5.54 8.61
C HIS A 201 5.43 4.94 9.03
N MET A 202 4.57 5.79 9.58
CA MET A 202 3.24 5.47 10.07
C MET A 202 2.26 6.46 9.47
N GLN A 203 1.09 5.99 9.07
CA GLN A 203 0.00 6.80 8.54
C GLN A 203 -1.15 6.75 9.53
N LEU A 204 -1.59 7.90 10.02
CA LEU A 204 -2.70 8.01 10.97
C LEU A 204 -3.98 8.33 10.22
N TYR A 205 -4.96 7.42 10.29
CA TYR A 205 -6.20 7.52 9.52
C TYR A 205 -7.25 8.32 10.28
N PHE A 206 -7.91 9.23 9.57
CA PHE A 206 -9.05 9.99 10.08
C PHE A 206 -10.26 9.72 9.19
N ARG A 207 -11.32 9.20 9.80
CA ARG A 207 -12.53 8.77 9.09
C ARG A 207 -13.61 9.84 9.12
N ASP A 208 -14.42 9.87 8.08
CA ASP A 208 -15.66 10.67 8.04
C ASP A 208 -16.78 10.01 8.86
N SER A 209 -17.94 10.68 8.93
CA SER A 209 -19.10 10.17 9.67
C SER A 209 -19.69 8.87 9.11
N GLY A 210 -19.41 8.55 7.84
CA GLY A 210 -19.78 7.29 7.20
C GLY A 210 -18.78 6.16 7.45
N GLY A 211 -17.66 6.44 8.14
CA GLY A 211 -16.59 5.49 8.38
C GLY A 211 -15.60 5.35 7.21
N GLY A 212 -15.78 6.12 6.12
CA GLY A 212 -14.82 6.19 5.03
C GLY A 212 -13.56 6.95 5.44
N LEU A 213 -12.43 6.69 4.77
CA LEU A 213 -11.22 7.50 4.97
C LEU A 213 -11.48 8.93 4.45
N ASP A 214 -11.38 9.93 5.32
CA ASP A 214 -11.49 11.35 4.94
C ASP A 214 -10.12 11.87 4.51
N TYR A 215 -9.12 11.75 5.39
CA TYR A 215 -7.73 12.14 5.17
C TYR A 215 -6.80 11.38 6.14
N TYR A 216 -5.51 11.58 6.00
CA TYR A 216 -4.51 11.01 6.90
C TYR A 216 -3.37 11.97 7.20
N VAL A 217 -2.65 11.70 8.29
CA VAL A 217 -1.40 12.38 8.62
C VAL A 217 -0.29 11.34 8.61
N ASP A 218 0.69 11.53 7.75
CA ASP A 218 1.91 10.74 7.72
C ASP A 218 2.87 11.21 8.80
N VAL A 219 3.37 10.26 9.60
CA VAL A 219 4.32 10.46 10.69
C VAL A 219 5.60 9.69 10.39
N PHE A 220 6.63 10.44 10.03
CA PHE A 220 7.98 9.94 9.75
C PHE A 220 8.91 10.12 10.95
N THR A 221 9.99 9.36 10.96
CA THR A 221 11.12 9.57 11.88
C THR A 221 12.31 10.12 11.11
N ALA A 222 12.75 11.33 11.43
CA ALA A 222 13.97 11.91 10.89
C ALA A 222 15.15 11.71 11.85
N PHE A 223 16.36 11.47 11.34
CA PHE A 223 17.55 11.29 12.18
C PHE A 223 18.86 11.55 11.43
N PHE A 224 19.88 12.02 12.17
CA PHE A 224 21.23 12.15 11.65
C PHE A 224 22.00 10.84 11.77
N THR A 225 22.81 10.52 10.77
CA THR A 225 23.83 9.46 10.86
C THR A 225 25.20 10.06 11.12
N ASP A 226 26.14 9.25 11.64
CA ASP A 226 27.50 9.73 11.99
C ASP A 226 28.31 10.22 10.78
N ASP A 227 27.89 9.86 9.57
CA ASP A 227 28.44 10.34 8.30
C ASP A 227 27.91 11.73 7.88
N GLY A 228 27.29 12.47 8.79
CA GLY A 228 26.84 13.86 8.56
C GLY A 228 25.59 14.00 7.69
N HIS A 229 24.88 12.89 7.43
CA HIS A 229 23.65 12.93 6.64
C HIS A 229 22.40 12.97 7.51
N ILE A 230 21.42 13.77 7.09
CA ILE A 230 20.04 13.68 7.58
C ILE A 230 19.29 12.59 6.80
N ASN A 231 18.40 11.89 7.47
CA ASN A 231 17.59 10.82 6.89
C ASN A 231 16.13 10.98 7.33
N GLN A 232 15.19 10.92 6.39
CA GLN A 232 13.77 10.63 6.65
C GLN A 232 13.42 9.38 5.82
N PRO A 233 13.35 8.19 6.44
CA PRO A 233 13.28 6.93 5.71
C PRO A 233 11.98 6.78 4.92
N PHE A 234 12.13 7.04 3.62
CA PHE A 234 11.20 6.80 2.51
C PHE A 234 11.88 7.32 1.24
N HIS A 235 12.44 8.54 1.34
CA HIS A 235 13.10 9.25 0.24
C HIS A 235 14.34 10.04 0.68
N VAL A 236 14.22 10.89 1.71
CA VAL A 236 15.23 11.89 2.07
C VAL A 236 16.48 11.24 2.66
N ARG A 237 17.61 11.43 1.96
CA ARG A 237 18.95 11.25 2.52
C ARG A 237 19.92 12.21 1.84
N GLY A 238 20.51 13.12 2.60
CA GLY A 238 21.47 14.09 2.08
C GLY A 238 22.35 14.67 3.18
N GLU A 239 23.42 15.36 2.78
CA GLU A 239 24.26 16.11 3.70
C GLU A 239 23.47 17.30 4.25
N MET A 240 23.47 17.46 5.57
CA MET A 240 22.85 18.59 6.24
C MET A 240 23.54 18.79 7.57
N ARG A 241 23.85 20.03 7.93
CA ARG A 241 24.42 20.33 9.25
C ARG A 241 23.32 20.39 10.31
N GLU A 242 23.68 20.12 11.56
CA GLU A 242 22.71 20.20 12.66
C GLU A 242 22.17 21.62 12.88
N ASP A 243 22.95 22.67 12.62
CA ASP A 243 22.53 24.06 12.72
C ASP A 243 21.56 24.50 11.60
N GLN A 244 21.52 23.76 10.48
CA GLN A 244 20.49 23.91 9.44
C GLN A 244 19.18 23.24 9.86
N MET A 245 19.21 22.34 10.83
CA MET A 245 18.03 21.67 11.34
C MET A 245 17.50 22.32 12.61
N LEU A 246 18.38 22.68 13.54
CA LEU A 246 18.05 23.13 14.89
C LEU A 246 18.76 24.44 15.26
N PRO A 247 18.13 25.30 16.10
CA PRO A 247 16.74 25.19 16.58
C PRO A 247 15.74 25.30 15.43
N PHE A 248 14.58 24.65 15.54
CA PHE A 248 13.57 24.75 14.49
C PHE A 248 13.16 26.21 14.25
N GLY A 249 12.94 26.54 12.99
CA GLY A 249 12.19 27.72 12.60
C GLY A 249 10.70 27.41 12.55
N GLU A 250 9.93 28.30 11.94
CA GLU A 250 8.51 28.10 11.72
C GLU A 250 8.14 28.46 10.27
N VAL A 251 7.08 27.82 9.77
CA VAL A 251 6.45 28.14 8.49
C VAL A 251 4.96 28.41 8.72
N GLU A 252 4.41 29.39 8.00
CA GLU A 252 2.98 29.70 8.05
C GLU A 252 2.23 28.89 6.98
N ILE A 253 1.19 28.17 7.39
CA ILE A 253 0.29 27.44 6.51
C ILE A 253 -1.13 27.86 6.87
N GLN A 254 -1.81 28.59 5.98
CA GLN A 254 -3.17 29.09 6.17
C GLN A 254 -3.38 29.82 7.51
N GLY A 255 -2.43 30.68 7.89
CA GLY A 255 -2.49 31.46 9.12
C GLY A 255 -2.10 30.69 10.39
N ARG A 256 -1.68 29.43 10.28
CA ARG A 256 -1.19 28.59 11.40
C ARG A 256 0.32 28.43 11.29
N MET A 257 1.02 28.48 12.44
CA MET A 257 2.48 28.35 12.49
C MET A 257 2.87 26.91 12.80
N PHE A 258 3.72 26.33 11.96
CA PHE A 258 4.23 24.96 12.14
C PHE A 258 5.74 24.95 12.28
N PRO A 259 6.31 24.17 13.22
CA PRO A 259 7.75 23.94 13.29
C PRO A 259 8.30 23.40 11.98
N ALA A 260 9.43 23.96 11.54
CA ALA A 260 10.13 23.59 10.32
C ALA A 260 11.65 23.54 10.57
N PRO A 261 12.45 22.89 9.70
CA PRO A 261 13.91 22.98 9.77
C PRO A 261 14.37 24.44 9.81
N ALA A 262 15.45 24.74 10.53
CA ALA A 262 16.01 26.10 10.62
C ALA A 262 16.33 26.69 9.24
N ASP A 263 16.78 25.82 8.32
CA ASP A 263 17.00 26.07 6.91
C ASP A 263 16.08 25.14 6.09
N ALA A 264 14.83 25.56 5.93
CA ALA A 264 13.82 24.81 5.20
C ALA A 264 14.19 24.62 3.72
N GLU A 265 14.91 25.57 3.11
CA GLU A 265 15.35 25.48 1.72
C GLU A 265 16.37 24.36 1.54
N ALA A 266 17.35 24.21 2.44
CA ALA A 266 18.27 23.08 2.40
C ALA A 266 17.55 21.73 2.51
N TRP A 267 16.52 21.62 3.35
CA TRP A 267 15.69 20.41 3.43
C TRP A 267 14.95 20.12 2.12
N LEU A 268 14.32 21.15 1.53
CA LEU A 268 13.57 21.03 0.28
C LEU A 268 14.48 20.65 -0.89
N VAL A 269 15.71 21.17 -0.96
CA VAL A 269 16.70 20.75 -1.97
C VAL A 269 17.06 19.26 -1.83
N ILE A 270 17.20 18.74 -0.61
CA ILE A 270 17.46 17.30 -0.41
C ILE A 270 16.24 16.46 -0.85
N ASN A 271 15.03 16.96 -0.64
CA ASN A 271 13.78 16.21 -0.91
C ASN A 271 13.30 16.32 -2.37
N TYR A 272 13.54 17.45 -3.04
CA TYR A 272 12.93 17.80 -4.33
C TYR A 272 13.93 18.39 -5.33
N ASP A 273 15.23 18.32 -5.05
CA ASP A 273 16.30 18.95 -5.85
C ASP A 273 16.24 20.50 -5.93
N GLU A 274 17.19 21.09 -6.65
CA GLU A 274 17.34 22.55 -6.78
C GLU A 274 16.11 23.22 -7.44
N ASN A 275 15.28 22.46 -8.15
CA ASN A 275 14.11 22.98 -8.87
C ASN A 275 12.82 22.98 -8.04
N TRP A 276 12.89 22.68 -6.74
CA TRP A 276 11.72 22.56 -5.86
C TRP A 276 10.76 23.77 -5.89
N ARG A 277 11.27 24.96 -6.20
CA ARG A 277 10.47 26.19 -6.32
C ARG A 277 9.52 26.17 -7.53
N THR A 278 9.80 25.35 -8.53
CA THR A 278 8.99 25.24 -9.74
C THR A 278 7.90 24.18 -9.52
N PRO A 279 6.61 24.54 -9.60
CA PRO A 279 5.53 23.57 -9.48
C PRO A 279 5.55 22.60 -10.67
N ILE A 280 5.79 21.32 -10.39
CA ILE A 280 5.71 20.24 -11.39
C ILE A 280 4.62 19.25 -10.95
N PRO A 281 3.34 19.49 -11.30
CA PRO A 281 2.30 18.51 -11.02
C PRO A 281 2.56 17.17 -11.71
N GLY A 282 2.38 16.09 -10.94
CA GLY A 282 2.79 14.75 -11.35
C GLY A 282 4.27 14.42 -11.12
N TYR A 283 5.06 15.30 -10.47
CA TYR A 283 6.45 15.04 -10.10
C TYR A 283 6.61 13.69 -9.40
N ARG A 284 7.59 12.91 -9.85
CA ARG A 284 7.93 11.61 -9.26
C ARG A 284 9.25 11.70 -8.53
N LEU A 285 9.21 11.46 -7.23
CA LEU A 285 10.41 11.36 -6.40
C LEU A 285 11.33 10.24 -6.91
N HIS A 286 12.54 10.60 -7.31
CA HIS A 286 13.56 9.64 -7.70
C HIS A 286 14.51 9.35 -6.53
N THR A 287 14.20 8.32 -5.74
CA THR A 287 15.09 7.90 -4.63
C THR A 287 16.26 7.06 -5.16
N PRO A 288 17.53 7.42 -4.88
CA PRO A 288 18.68 6.62 -5.27
C PRO A 288 18.58 5.16 -4.78
N ARG A 289 18.95 4.19 -5.62
CA ARG A 289 18.88 2.74 -5.28
C ARG A 289 19.64 2.39 -3.99
N SER A 290 20.75 3.07 -3.72
CA SER A 290 21.53 2.90 -2.48
C SER A 290 20.74 3.31 -1.25
N THR A 291 20.00 4.42 -1.32
CA THR A 291 19.11 4.93 -0.27
C THR A 291 17.92 3.99 -0.07
N VAL A 292 17.26 3.57 -1.15
CA VAL A 292 16.15 2.58 -1.09
C VAL A 292 16.61 1.30 -0.38
N ARG A 293 17.72 0.71 -0.84
CA ARG A 293 18.27 -0.52 -0.24
C ARG A 293 18.58 -0.33 1.24
N ARG A 294 19.17 0.80 1.60
CA ARG A 294 19.54 1.11 2.98
C ARG A 294 18.31 1.19 3.88
N PHE A 295 17.31 1.97 3.50
CA PHE A 295 16.08 2.13 4.29
C PHE A 295 15.28 0.83 4.40
N GLN A 296 15.16 0.06 3.32
CA GLN A 296 14.49 -1.24 3.37
C GLN A 296 15.19 -2.22 4.32
N ASN A 297 16.53 -2.24 4.35
CA ASN A 297 17.27 -3.11 5.26
C ASN A 297 17.24 -2.64 6.72
N TRP A 298 17.21 -1.32 6.96
CA TRP A 298 17.17 -0.77 8.31
C TRP A 298 15.79 -0.83 8.95
N PHE A 299 14.75 -0.52 8.19
CA PHE A 299 13.41 -0.24 8.73
C PHE A 299 12.32 -1.18 8.19
N GLY A 300 12.66 -2.03 7.20
CA GLY A 300 11.73 -2.92 6.54
C GLY A 300 10.81 -2.20 5.55
N SER A 301 10.04 -3.00 4.81
CA SER A 301 8.89 -2.55 4.03
C SER A 301 7.70 -3.44 4.38
N PHE A 302 6.72 -2.86 5.06
CA PHE A 302 5.58 -3.58 5.61
C PHE A 302 4.29 -3.38 4.81
N HIS A 303 4.35 -2.67 3.68
CA HIS A 303 3.20 -2.33 2.85
C HIS A 303 3.30 -2.94 1.45
N TYR A 304 4.27 -3.83 1.19
CA TYR A 304 4.46 -4.45 -0.13
C TYR A 304 3.15 -5.09 -0.60
N THR A 305 2.68 -4.65 -1.77
CA THR A 305 1.42 -5.03 -2.44
C THR A 305 0.13 -4.90 -1.61
N ARG A 306 0.16 -4.29 -0.42
CA ARG A 306 -1.03 -4.14 0.44
C ARG A 306 -2.16 -3.44 -0.28
N ASP A 307 -1.84 -2.32 -0.89
CA ASP A 307 -2.84 -1.47 -1.50
C ASP A 307 -3.50 -2.15 -2.71
N PHE A 308 -2.75 -2.96 -3.46
CA PHE A 308 -3.34 -3.80 -4.51
C PHE A 308 -4.43 -4.70 -3.93
N TRP A 309 -4.16 -5.36 -2.80
CA TRP A 309 -5.14 -6.20 -2.13
C TRP A 309 -6.28 -5.40 -1.51
N ASN A 310 -6.01 -4.22 -0.96
CA ASN A 310 -7.08 -3.33 -0.47
C ASN A 310 -8.02 -2.94 -1.61
N ASP A 311 -7.47 -2.53 -2.76
CA ASP A 311 -8.23 -2.15 -3.95
C ASP A 311 -9.02 -3.34 -4.51
N HIS A 312 -8.39 -4.52 -4.58
CA HIS A 312 -9.01 -5.76 -5.05
C HIS A 312 -10.28 -6.11 -4.25
N TYR A 313 -10.24 -5.96 -2.91
CA TYR A 313 -11.37 -6.27 -2.02
C TYR A 313 -12.29 -5.07 -1.75
N ARG A 314 -12.09 -3.91 -2.40
CA ARG A 314 -12.84 -2.68 -2.10
C ARG A 314 -14.33 -2.77 -2.43
N THR A 315 -14.70 -3.49 -3.49
CA THR A 315 -16.07 -3.49 -4.04
C THR A 315 -17.07 -4.38 -3.28
N GLY A 316 -16.60 -5.16 -2.31
CA GLY A 316 -17.45 -5.70 -1.26
C GLY A 316 -18.26 -6.96 -1.57
N ASP A 317 -17.87 -7.78 -2.56
CA ASP A 317 -18.50 -9.09 -2.79
C ASP A 317 -17.52 -10.25 -2.55
N THR A 318 -18.02 -11.32 -1.95
CA THR A 318 -17.34 -12.61 -1.79
C THR A 318 -17.00 -13.30 -3.11
N GLU A 319 -17.69 -12.97 -4.21
CA GLU A 319 -17.38 -13.49 -5.56
C GLU A 319 -15.96 -13.12 -6.04
N VAL A 320 -15.32 -12.13 -5.39
CA VAL A 320 -13.94 -11.74 -5.65
C VAL A 320 -12.94 -12.90 -5.46
N ASP A 321 -13.28 -13.89 -4.63
CA ASP A 321 -12.45 -15.07 -4.37
C ASP A 321 -12.69 -16.22 -5.37
N GLU A 322 -13.70 -16.14 -6.24
CA GLU A 322 -14.04 -17.20 -7.21
C GLU A 322 -12.91 -17.60 -8.17
N PRO A 323 -11.96 -16.72 -8.56
CA PRO A 323 -10.79 -17.14 -9.31
C PRO A 323 -10.01 -18.29 -8.64
N TRP A 324 -10.09 -18.45 -7.31
CA TRP A 324 -9.40 -19.48 -6.53
C TRP A 324 -10.29 -20.64 -6.06
N ALA A 325 -11.47 -20.81 -6.67
CA ALA A 325 -12.43 -21.84 -6.31
C ALA A 325 -11.85 -23.26 -6.41
N SER A 326 -11.10 -23.60 -7.46
CA SER A 326 -10.52 -24.95 -7.61
C SER A 326 -9.56 -25.31 -6.48
N GLY A 327 -8.78 -24.33 -6.00
CA GLY A 327 -7.90 -24.50 -4.85
C GLY A 327 -8.68 -24.68 -3.54
N ARG A 328 -9.72 -23.87 -3.33
CA ARG A 328 -10.66 -23.98 -2.20
C ARG A 328 -11.27 -25.38 -2.16
N ASP A 329 -11.82 -25.84 -3.27
CA ASP A 329 -12.48 -27.14 -3.39
C ASP A 329 -11.52 -28.30 -3.12
N TRP A 330 -10.26 -28.20 -3.58
CA TRP A 330 -9.23 -29.18 -3.28
C TRP A 330 -8.90 -29.24 -1.78
N ILE A 331 -8.80 -28.10 -1.09
CA ILE A 331 -8.58 -28.05 0.36
C ILE A 331 -9.76 -28.69 1.10
N LEU A 332 -10.99 -28.36 0.70
CA LEU A 332 -12.21 -28.90 1.31
C LEU A 332 -12.33 -30.42 1.12
N ALA A 333 -11.90 -30.96 -0.03
CA ALA A 333 -11.84 -32.40 -0.25
C ALA A 333 -10.87 -33.11 0.74
N HIS A 334 -9.90 -32.39 1.30
CA HIS A 334 -8.97 -32.88 2.29
C HIS A 334 -9.36 -32.50 3.74
N GLU A 335 -10.53 -31.93 3.99
CA GLU A 335 -10.88 -31.44 5.32
C GLU A 335 -10.87 -32.51 6.42
N SER A 336 -11.12 -33.77 6.05
CA SER A 336 -11.07 -34.91 6.96
C SER A 336 -9.66 -35.19 7.50
N ALA A 337 -8.63 -34.64 6.86
CA ALA A 337 -7.28 -34.62 7.39
C ALA A 337 -7.10 -33.59 8.51
N LEU A 338 -7.86 -32.49 8.49
CA LEU A 338 -7.70 -31.33 9.37
C LEU A 338 -8.45 -31.58 10.68
N GLN A 339 -7.81 -32.20 11.66
CA GLN A 339 -8.45 -32.70 12.87
C GLN A 339 -8.22 -31.82 14.11
N SER A 340 -7.43 -30.76 13.98
CA SER A 340 -7.14 -29.87 15.11
C SER A 340 -8.37 -29.05 15.50
N ARG A 341 -8.51 -28.75 16.80
CA ARG A 341 -9.52 -27.81 17.30
C ARG A 341 -9.40 -26.45 16.64
N TRP A 342 -8.16 -26.00 16.43
CA TRP A 342 -7.86 -24.72 15.81
C TRP A 342 -7.45 -24.90 14.35
N LEU A 343 -7.92 -24.04 13.47
CA LEU A 343 -7.49 -23.97 12.08
C LEU A 343 -7.19 -22.52 11.70
N VAL A 344 -6.04 -22.27 11.09
CA VAL A 344 -5.69 -20.98 10.51
C VAL A 344 -5.92 -21.04 9.00
N ASP A 345 -6.76 -20.16 8.49
CA ASP A 345 -6.83 -19.85 7.05
C ASP A 345 -5.95 -18.63 6.79
N LEU A 346 -4.74 -18.87 6.27
CA LEU A 346 -3.72 -17.84 6.07
C LEU A 346 -3.85 -17.26 4.66
N GLY A 347 -4.16 -15.97 4.57
CA GLY A 347 -4.56 -15.32 3.32
C GLY A 347 -6.01 -15.64 2.99
N THR A 348 -6.91 -15.42 3.96
CA THR A 348 -8.32 -15.87 3.90
C THR A 348 -9.15 -15.18 2.82
N GLY A 349 -8.68 -14.05 2.27
CA GLY A 349 -9.44 -13.27 1.30
C GLY A 349 -10.76 -12.77 1.88
N ALA A 350 -11.84 -12.93 1.12
CA ALA A 350 -13.20 -12.59 1.56
C ALA A 350 -13.76 -13.57 2.60
N GLY A 351 -13.00 -14.61 3.00
CA GLY A 351 -13.34 -15.50 4.11
C GLY A 351 -14.21 -16.70 3.74
N VAL A 352 -14.44 -16.96 2.45
CA VAL A 352 -15.31 -18.04 1.97
C VAL A 352 -14.81 -19.41 2.43
N LEU A 353 -13.52 -19.70 2.22
CA LEU A 353 -12.90 -20.97 2.65
C LEU A 353 -12.96 -21.12 4.18
N ALA A 354 -12.65 -20.05 4.93
CA ALA A 354 -12.70 -20.07 6.38
C ALA A 354 -14.11 -20.39 6.92
N ALA A 355 -15.15 -19.79 6.33
CA ALA A 355 -16.55 -20.04 6.69
C ALA A 355 -16.96 -21.49 6.41
N GLU A 356 -16.61 -22.03 5.24
CA GLU A 356 -16.91 -23.43 4.90
C GLU A 356 -16.20 -24.42 5.83
N LEU A 357 -14.91 -24.21 6.12
CA LEU A 357 -14.15 -25.07 7.02
C LEU A 357 -14.69 -25.03 8.47
N ARG A 358 -15.23 -23.89 8.90
CA ARG A 358 -15.92 -23.76 10.21
C ARG A 358 -17.20 -24.58 10.24
N ASP A 359 -17.99 -24.53 9.16
CA ASP A 359 -19.32 -25.15 9.10
C ASP A 359 -19.25 -26.67 9.00
N ARG A 360 -18.25 -27.19 8.29
CA ARG A 360 -18.04 -28.63 8.16
C ARG A 360 -17.36 -29.27 9.38
N GLY A 361 -16.60 -28.49 10.16
CA GLY A 361 -15.91 -28.97 11.37
C GLY A 361 -16.72 -28.70 12.64
N ALA A 362 -17.44 -29.69 13.18
CA ALA A 362 -18.35 -29.51 14.33
C ALA A 362 -17.72 -28.92 15.62
N HIS A 363 -16.41 -29.08 15.82
CA HIS A 363 -15.67 -28.61 17.01
C HIS A 363 -14.51 -27.68 16.67
N ARG A 364 -14.42 -27.22 15.42
CA ARG A 364 -13.31 -26.41 14.92
C ARG A 364 -13.56 -24.93 15.17
N THR A 365 -12.55 -24.21 15.64
CA THR A 365 -12.50 -22.75 15.60
C THR A 365 -11.53 -22.34 14.50
N VAL A 366 -12.01 -21.50 13.58
CA VAL A 366 -11.23 -21.01 12.44
C VAL A 366 -10.75 -19.59 12.71
N VAL A 367 -9.47 -19.35 12.47
CA VAL A 367 -8.83 -18.04 12.46
C VAL A 367 -8.60 -17.65 11.00
N ALA A 368 -9.46 -16.76 10.49
CA ALA A 368 -9.36 -16.15 9.18
C ALA A 368 -8.33 -15.01 9.24
N ALA A 369 -7.13 -15.25 8.72
CA ALA A 369 -6.01 -14.33 8.81
C ALA A 369 -5.70 -13.72 7.44
N ASP A 370 -5.66 -12.39 7.35
CA ASP A 370 -5.35 -11.70 6.09
C ASP A 370 -4.58 -10.39 6.31
N TYR A 371 -3.93 -9.92 5.27
CA TYR A 371 -3.14 -8.70 5.22
C TYR A 371 -3.96 -7.47 4.81
N SER A 372 -5.05 -7.66 4.06
CA SER A 372 -5.93 -6.58 3.60
C SER A 372 -7.06 -6.32 4.60
N PRO A 373 -7.17 -5.12 5.18
CA PRO A 373 -8.32 -4.76 6.01
C PRO A 373 -9.66 -4.87 5.26
N ASN A 374 -9.68 -4.63 3.94
CA ASN A 374 -10.90 -4.75 3.14
C ASN A 374 -11.31 -6.23 2.97
N ALA A 375 -10.34 -7.13 2.81
CA ALA A 375 -10.60 -8.57 2.81
C ALA A 375 -11.18 -9.03 4.16
N LEU A 376 -10.58 -8.58 5.26
CA LEU A 376 -11.05 -8.90 6.62
C LEU A 376 -12.44 -8.33 6.92
N ALA A 377 -12.79 -7.17 6.38
CA ALA A 377 -14.13 -6.61 6.49
C ALA A 377 -15.16 -7.55 5.85
N LEU A 378 -14.85 -8.12 4.67
CA LEU A 378 -15.68 -9.12 4.01
C LEU A 378 -15.73 -10.43 4.77
N ALA A 379 -14.58 -10.95 5.21
CA ALA A 379 -14.51 -12.16 6.02
C ALA A 379 -15.34 -12.06 7.30
N SER A 380 -15.41 -10.87 7.91
CA SER A 380 -16.21 -10.61 9.10
C SER A 380 -17.71 -10.74 8.88
N THR A 381 -18.19 -10.57 7.64
CA THR A 381 -19.63 -10.73 7.32
C THR A 381 -20.13 -12.17 7.50
N HIS A 382 -19.23 -13.16 7.43
CA HIS A 382 -19.57 -14.56 7.69
C HIS A 382 -19.86 -14.88 9.17
N GLY A 383 -19.40 -14.04 10.11
CA GLY A 383 -19.73 -14.06 11.54
C GLY A 383 -19.55 -15.41 12.28
N GLY A 384 -20.21 -15.54 13.44
CA GLY A 384 -20.34 -16.79 14.20
C GLY A 384 -19.29 -17.02 15.31
N GLU A 385 -19.69 -17.72 16.38
CA GLU A 385 -18.88 -17.92 17.61
C GLU A 385 -17.55 -18.66 17.41
N ARG A 386 -17.34 -19.28 16.24
CA ARG A 386 -16.17 -20.12 15.91
C ARG A 386 -15.34 -19.59 14.74
N LEU A 387 -15.56 -18.34 14.33
CA LEU A 387 -14.76 -17.66 13.32
C LEU A 387 -14.15 -16.39 13.92
N ALA A 388 -12.83 -16.36 14.04
CA ALA A 388 -12.09 -15.18 14.43
C ALA A 388 -11.42 -14.57 13.20
N VAL A 389 -11.50 -13.25 13.03
CA VAL A 389 -10.87 -12.53 11.94
C VAL A 389 -9.66 -11.76 12.49
N VAL A 390 -8.47 -11.98 11.91
CA VAL A 390 -7.21 -11.46 12.45
C VAL A 390 -6.36 -10.82 11.36
N HIS A 391 -6.03 -9.54 11.53
CA HIS A 391 -5.09 -8.87 10.65
C HIS A 391 -3.66 -9.39 10.85
N THR A 392 -3.07 -9.93 9.78
CA THR A 392 -1.76 -10.57 9.79
C THR A 392 -0.89 -10.04 8.67
N ASN A 393 0.22 -9.39 9.04
CA ASN A 393 1.20 -8.89 8.09
C ASN A 393 2.49 -9.75 8.13
N LEU A 394 2.64 -10.65 7.16
CA LEU A 394 3.79 -11.54 7.05
C LEU A 394 5.12 -10.81 6.74
N TYR A 395 5.10 -9.53 6.37
CA TYR A 395 6.32 -8.71 6.26
C TYR A 395 6.87 -8.28 7.63
N ARG A 396 6.16 -8.60 8.73
CA ARG A 396 6.59 -8.36 10.09
C ARG A 396 6.88 -9.68 10.79
N ASN A 397 8.03 -9.79 11.45
CA ASN A 397 8.35 -10.96 12.28
C ASN A 397 7.33 -11.18 13.41
N LEU A 398 6.63 -10.13 13.85
CA LEU A 398 5.55 -10.24 14.84
C LEU A 398 4.38 -11.12 14.36
N SER A 399 4.22 -11.33 13.04
CA SER A 399 3.21 -12.28 12.52
C SER A 399 3.38 -13.71 13.05
N LEU A 400 4.57 -14.09 13.54
CA LEU A 400 4.78 -15.38 14.18
C LEU A 400 4.10 -15.50 15.55
N ALA A 401 3.76 -14.38 16.20
CA ALA A 401 2.97 -14.37 17.43
C ALA A 401 1.46 -14.54 17.18
N MET A 402 1.02 -14.40 15.92
CA MET A 402 -0.41 -14.42 15.55
C MET A 402 -1.19 -15.59 16.14
N PRO A 403 -0.71 -16.87 16.14
CA PRO A 403 -1.46 -17.95 16.75
C PRO A 403 -1.78 -17.70 18.23
N VAL A 404 -0.80 -17.21 18.99
CA VAL A 404 -0.97 -16.91 20.42
C VAL A 404 -1.88 -15.70 20.62
N ASP A 405 -1.69 -14.64 19.82
CA ASP A 405 -2.51 -13.43 19.86
C ASP A 405 -3.98 -13.72 19.51
N ALA A 406 -4.22 -14.72 18.65
CA ALA A 406 -5.55 -15.23 18.30
C ALA A 406 -6.13 -16.22 19.34
N GLY A 407 -5.41 -16.50 20.43
CA GLY A 407 -5.87 -17.38 21.51
C GLY A 407 -5.69 -18.88 21.24
N ILE A 408 -4.89 -19.27 20.25
CA ILE A 408 -4.58 -20.67 19.96
C ILE A 408 -3.73 -21.24 21.11
N ASP A 409 -4.31 -22.19 21.84
CA ASP A 409 -3.77 -22.78 23.07
C ASP A 409 -3.26 -24.23 22.89
N GLY A 410 -3.22 -24.73 21.65
CA GLY A 410 -2.88 -26.12 21.36
C GLY A 410 -2.52 -26.38 19.90
N PRO A 411 -2.55 -27.65 19.46
CA PRO A 411 -2.33 -28.01 18.06
C PRO A 411 -3.29 -27.27 17.14
N PHE A 412 -2.78 -26.80 16.00
CA PHE A 412 -3.57 -26.13 14.99
C PHE A 412 -3.22 -26.58 13.58
N ASP A 413 -4.25 -26.71 12.74
CA ASP A 413 -4.09 -26.91 11.32
C ASP A 413 -3.91 -25.56 10.61
N LEU A 414 -3.26 -25.56 9.45
CA LEU A 414 -3.08 -24.37 8.63
C LEU A 414 -3.41 -24.66 7.17
N VAL A 415 -4.21 -23.80 6.57
CA VAL A 415 -4.48 -23.80 5.13
C VAL A 415 -4.04 -22.47 4.53
N ALA A 416 -3.66 -22.47 3.26
CA ALA A 416 -3.32 -21.27 2.50
C ALA A 416 -3.74 -21.45 1.04
N ASN A 417 -4.88 -20.85 0.66
CA ASN A 417 -5.43 -20.97 -0.68
C ASN A 417 -4.82 -19.92 -1.61
N HIS A 418 -3.97 -20.33 -2.56
CA HIS A 418 -3.32 -19.44 -3.53
C HIS A 418 -2.63 -18.20 -2.91
N LEU A 419 -2.15 -18.28 -1.67
CA LEU A 419 -1.43 -17.18 -1.01
C LEU A 419 0.08 -17.19 -1.35
N ILE A 420 0.72 -18.35 -1.28
CA ILE A 420 2.19 -18.44 -1.13
C ILE A 420 2.93 -17.84 -2.34
N GLN A 421 2.40 -18.00 -3.55
CA GLN A 421 2.98 -17.43 -4.76
C GLN A 421 2.89 -15.89 -4.82
N HIS A 422 2.00 -15.28 -4.04
CA HIS A 422 1.87 -13.83 -3.93
C HIS A 422 2.82 -13.22 -2.87
N LEU A 423 3.60 -14.04 -2.17
CA LEU A 423 4.50 -13.58 -1.11
C LEU A 423 5.87 -13.15 -1.67
N GLY A 424 6.27 -11.93 -1.34
CA GLY A 424 7.63 -11.44 -1.59
C GLY A 424 8.69 -12.12 -0.69
N PRO A 425 9.98 -11.84 -0.93
CA PRO A 425 11.09 -12.51 -0.27
C PRO A 425 11.13 -12.33 1.25
N HIS A 426 10.52 -11.28 1.78
CA HIS A 426 10.47 -11.00 3.23
C HIS A 426 9.28 -11.66 3.94
N ALA A 427 8.17 -11.90 3.22
CA ALA A 427 6.97 -12.51 3.79
C ALA A 427 6.99 -14.04 3.69
N PHE A 428 7.52 -14.60 2.59
CA PHE A 428 7.63 -16.05 2.39
C PHE A 428 8.28 -16.79 3.57
N PRO A 429 9.39 -16.32 4.17
CA PRO A 429 9.99 -16.94 5.36
C PRO A 429 9.02 -17.08 6.54
N GLN A 430 8.12 -16.12 6.75
CA GLN A 430 7.18 -16.15 7.87
C GLN A 430 6.05 -17.16 7.61
N ALA A 431 5.54 -17.24 6.38
CA ALA A 431 4.58 -18.28 6.00
C ALA A 431 5.15 -19.69 6.24
N MET A 432 6.39 -19.93 5.81
CA MET A 432 7.06 -21.22 6.05
C MET A 432 7.23 -21.51 7.54
N ARG A 433 7.57 -20.51 8.35
CA ARG A 433 7.68 -20.66 9.81
C ARG A 433 6.33 -20.96 10.46
N LEU A 434 5.24 -20.30 10.05
CA LEU A 434 3.89 -20.59 10.53
C LEU A 434 3.44 -22.01 10.16
N ILE A 435 3.68 -22.45 8.91
CA ILE A 435 3.44 -23.83 8.46
C ILE A 435 4.21 -24.81 9.35
N ARG A 436 5.49 -24.53 9.60
CA ARG A 436 6.32 -25.38 10.48
C ARG A 436 5.81 -25.40 11.91
N MET A 437 5.31 -24.28 12.43
CA MET A 437 4.71 -24.20 13.77
C MET A 437 3.44 -25.05 13.85
N ALA A 438 2.55 -24.97 12.86
CA ALA A 438 1.35 -25.81 12.77
C ALA A 438 1.72 -27.30 12.83
N LEU A 439 2.66 -27.73 11.99
CA LEU A 439 3.13 -29.12 11.93
C LEU A 439 3.78 -29.58 13.24
N ARG A 440 4.62 -28.74 13.86
CA ARG A 440 5.28 -29.09 15.13
C ARG A 440 4.34 -29.11 16.32
N SER A 441 3.22 -28.37 16.24
CA SER A 441 2.16 -28.41 17.24
C SER A 441 1.36 -29.73 17.19
N GLY A 442 1.48 -30.51 16.10
CA GLY A 442 0.75 -31.74 15.87
C GLY A 442 -0.38 -31.62 14.85
N GLY A 443 -0.59 -30.44 14.28
CA GLY A 443 -1.56 -30.21 13.22
C GLY A 443 -1.03 -30.55 11.82
N ARG A 444 -1.82 -30.22 10.81
CA ARG A 444 -1.52 -30.42 9.39
C ARG A 444 -1.45 -29.09 8.65
N ALA A 445 -0.73 -29.08 7.52
CA ALA A 445 -0.62 -27.90 6.69
C ALA A 445 -0.84 -28.23 5.21
N TYR A 446 -1.79 -27.51 4.59
CA TYR A 446 -2.17 -27.65 3.19
C TYR A 446 -2.12 -26.28 2.50
N ALA A 447 -1.77 -26.26 1.22
CA ALA A 447 -1.84 -25.04 0.43
C ALA A 447 -2.16 -25.35 -1.03
N THR A 448 -2.53 -24.32 -1.78
CA THR A 448 -2.69 -24.37 -3.23
C THR A 448 -1.96 -23.19 -3.86
N LEU A 449 -1.43 -23.37 -5.06
CA LEU A 449 -0.65 -22.36 -5.77
C LEU A 449 -0.86 -22.52 -7.29
N TYR A 450 -0.43 -21.51 -8.03
CA TYR A 450 -0.25 -21.61 -9.49
C TYR A 450 1.21 -21.91 -9.84
N GLY A 451 1.43 -22.87 -10.74
CA GLY A 451 2.75 -23.26 -11.22
C GLY A 451 3.28 -22.39 -12.35
N GLU A 452 2.39 -21.84 -13.17
CA GLU A 452 2.74 -21.11 -14.39
C GLU A 452 2.13 -19.71 -14.45
N VAL A 453 2.87 -18.78 -15.07
CA VAL A 453 2.37 -17.44 -15.37
C VAL A 453 1.58 -17.50 -16.65
N ASP A 454 0.33 -17.05 -16.59
CA ASP A 454 -0.47 -16.79 -17.79
C ASP A 454 0.01 -15.50 -18.45
N VAL A 455 0.75 -15.65 -19.55
CA VAL A 455 1.29 -14.53 -20.33
C VAL A 455 0.24 -13.82 -21.18
N GLU A 456 -0.93 -14.45 -21.38
CA GLU A 456 -2.06 -13.89 -22.12
C GLU A 456 -3.00 -13.10 -21.20
N ALA A 457 -2.87 -13.27 -19.88
CA ALA A 457 -3.64 -12.53 -18.89
C ALA A 457 -3.40 -11.02 -19.02
N THR A 458 -4.49 -10.27 -19.12
CA THR A 458 -4.48 -8.80 -19.16
C THR A 458 -4.15 -8.14 -17.82
N HIS A 459 -4.10 -8.93 -16.73
CA HIS A 459 -3.86 -8.43 -15.38
C HIS A 459 -2.36 -8.35 -15.08
N SER A 460 -1.89 -7.14 -14.82
CA SER A 460 -0.56 -6.91 -14.23
C SER A 460 -0.67 -6.84 -12.70
N GLY A 461 0.24 -7.47 -11.98
CA GLY A 461 0.30 -7.40 -10.51
C GLY A 461 0.35 -8.77 -9.83
N PRO A 462 0.17 -8.81 -8.49
CA PRO A 462 0.28 -10.03 -7.70
C PRO A 462 -0.57 -11.19 -8.21
N MET A 463 -1.77 -10.91 -8.72
CA MET A 463 -2.70 -11.92 -9.23
C MET A 463 -2.16 -12.79 -10.36
N SER A 464 -1.18 -12.33 -11.14
CA SER A 464 -0.60 -13.10 -12.24
C SER A 464 0.63 -13.91 -11.83
N TRP A 465 1.07 -13.81 -10.57
CA TRP A 465 2.27 -14.51 -10.13
C TRP A 465 2.03 -16.00 -10.00
N ALA A 466 3.14 -16.74 -10.13
CA ALA A 466 3.18 -18.18 -10.04
C ALA A 466 4.48 -18.62 -9.36
N MET A 467 4.47 -19.84 -8.83
CA MET A 467 5.62 -20.47 -8.23
C MET A 467 5.68 -21.92 -8.73
N PRO A 468 6.65 -22.27 -9.60
CA PRO A 468 6.81 -23.63 -10.05
C PRO A 468 6.98 -24.60 -8.85
N PRO A 469 6.40 -25.82 -8.91
CA PRO A 469 6.44 -26.76 -7.79
C PRO A 469 7.84 -27.05 -7.25
N GLU A 470 8.83 -27.17 -8.13
CA GLU A 470 10.24 -27.39 -7.79
C GLU A 470 10.85 -26.23 -7.01
N VAL A 471 10.47 -24.99 -7.34
CA VAL A 471 10.90 -23.78 -6.62
C VAL A 471 10.29 -23.76 -5.22
N LEU A 472 9.01 -24.13 -5.08
CA LEU A 472 8.39 -24.24 -3.76
C LEU A 472 9.09 -25.32 -2.93
N GLN A 473 9.35 -26.48 -3.50
CA GLN A 473 10.01 -27.60 -2.82
C GLN A 473 11.42 -27.22 -2.32
N GLU A 474 12.24 -26.62 -3.17
CA GLU A 474 13.58 -26.14 -2.81
C GLU A 474 13.50 -25.12 -1.67
N ARG A 475 12.68 -24.08 -1.84
CA ARG A 475 12.59 -23.00 -0.84
C ARG A 475 11.95 -23.45 0.47
N ALA A 476 11.02 -24.41 0.45
CA ALA A 476 10.44 -24.97 1.67
C ALA A 476 11.45 -25.83 2.43
N ALA A 477 12.35 -26.52 1.72
CA ALA A 477 13.40 -27.34 2.32
C ALA A 477 14.37 -26.52 3.20
N ASP A 478 14.65 -25.26 2.83
CA ASP A 478 15.45 -24.33 3.64
C ASP A 478 14.86 -24.08 5.04
N TYR A 479 13.55 -24.32 5.22
CA TYR A 479 12.84 -24.18 6.49
C TYR A 479 12.58 -25.53 7.17
N GLY A 480 13.17 -26.62 6.67
CA GLY A 480 12.97 -27.98 7.18
C GLY A 480 11.58 -28.51 6.90
N LEU A 481 10.99 -28.13 5.76
CA LEU A 481 9.70 -28.61 5.29
C LEU A 481 9.88 -29.46 4.03
N ARG A 482 9.05 -30.49 3.88
CA ARG A 482 8.85 -31.20 2.62
C ARG A 482 7.47 -30.82 2.07
N ALA A 483 7.44 -30.39 0.81
CA ALA A 483 6.22 -30.09 0.07
C ALA A 483 5.91 -31.24 -0.91
N GLU A 484 4.85 -31.99 -0.64
CA GLU A 484 4.33 -33.00 -1.55
C GLU A 484 3.27 -32.37 -2.46
N ILE A 485 3.42 -32.57 -3.76
CA ILE A 485 2.65 -31.87 -4.80
C ILE A 485 1.55 -32.78 -5.33
N PHE A 486 0.37 -32.22 -5.54
CA PHE A 486 -0.81 -32.89 -6.07
C PHE A 486 -1.39 -32.08 -7.21
N GLU A 487 -1.85 -32.77 -8.26
CA GLU A 487 -2.57 -32.11 -9.35
C GLU A 487 -3.94 -31.64 -8.87
N ILE A 488 -4.34 -30.44 -9.31
CA ILE A 488 -5.69 -29.91 -9.13
C ILE A 488 -6.32 -29.85 -10.52
N PRO A 489 -7.56 -30.37 -10.70
CA PRO A 489 -8.31 -30.15 -11.93
C PRO A 489 -8.52 -28.64 -12.14
N ALA A 490 -7.87 -28.08 -13.16
CA ALA A 490 -7.94 -26.65 -13.44
C ALA A 490 -9.32 -26.26 -14.02
N GLY A 491 -9.88 -25.16 -13.52
CA GLY A 491 -11.01 -24.50 -14.16
C GLY A 491 -10.62 -23.92 -15.53
N SER A 492 -11.61 -23.65 -16.39
CA SER A 492 -11.34 -23.08 -17.73
C SER A 492 -10.59 -21.74 -17.66
N HIS A 493 -10.86 -20.93 -16.64
CA HIS A 493 -10.28 -19.59 -16.43
C HIS A 493 -8.82 -19.61 -15.96
N GLU A 494 -8.31 -20.76 -15.51
CA GLU A 494 -6.97 -20.90 -14.92
C GLU A 494 -6.17 -22.04 -15.55
N SER A 495 -6.65 -22.59 -16.67
CA SER A 495 -6.04 -23.73 -17.36
C SER A 495 -4.58 -23.48 -17.76
N LEU A 496 -4.23 -22.25 -18.11
CA LEU A 496 -2.87 -21.82 -18.45
C LEU A 496 -1.95 -21.59 -17.24
N ARG A 497 -2.49 -21.67 -16.01
CA ARG A 497 -1.76 -21.34 -14.79
C ARG A 497 -1.26 -22.56 -14.02
N ALA A 498 -1.67 -23.76 -14.42
CA ALA A 498 -1.33 -25.03 -13.80
C ALA A 498 -1.49 -25.01 -12.26
N PRO A 499 -2.74 -24.93 -11.74
CA PRO A 499 -2.98 -24.99 -10.30
C PRO A 499 -2.53 -26.34 -9.71
N TYR A 500 -1.93 -26.30 -8.52
CA TYR A 500 -1.51 -27.50 -7.81
C TYR A 500 -1.73 -27.38 -6.30
N GLY A 501 -1.98 -28.53 -5.69
CA GLY A 501 -2.17 -28.69 -4.25
C GLY A 501 -0.87 -29.13 -3.58
N VAL A 502 -0.73 -28.76 -2.30
CA VAL A 502 0.47 -29.04 -1.52
C VAL A 502 0.07 -29.57 -0.16
N ARG A 503 0.69 -30.70 0.22
CA ARG A 503 0.72 -31.17 1.60
C ARG A 503 2.12 -30.95 2.17
N PHE A 504 2.22 -30.16 3.23
CA PHE A 504 3.49 -29.97 3.93
C PHE A 504 3.69 -31.03 5.01
N SER A 505 4.95 -31.41 5.22
CA SER A 505 5.38 -32.24 6.34
C SER A 505 6.71 -31.72 6.89
N ALA A 506 6.97 -31.94 8.18
CA ALA A 506 8.25 -31.59 8.77
C ALA A 506 9.31 -32.57 8.27
N ALA A 507 10.42 -32.06 7.71
CA ALA A 507 11.57 -32.90 7.44
C ALA A 507 12.21 -33.33 8.78
N HIS A 508 12.58 -34.60 8.91
CA HIS A 508 13.41 -35.03 10.02
C HIS A 508 14.76 -34.31 9.93
N VAL A 509 14.97 -33.31 10.79
CA VAL A 509 16.27 -32.67 10.94
C VAL A 509 17.15 -33.64 11.72
N THR A 510 17.87 -34.50 11.01
CA THR A 510 19.01 -35.20 11.60
C THR A 510 20.07 -34.13 11.82
N PHE A 511 20.18 -33.60 13.04
CA PHE A 511 21.36 -32.84 13.42
C PHE A 511 22.54 -33.79 13.25
N LYS A 512 23.33 -33.60 12.18
CA LYS A 512 24.68 -34.16 12.17
C LYS A 512 25.40 -33.45 13.31
N GLU A 513 25.63 -34.16 14.41
CA GLU A 513 26.63 -33.79 15.40
C GLU A 513 27.95 -33.61 14.65
N LYS A 514 28.26 -32.37 14.26
CA LYS A 514 29.63 -31.99 13.99
C LYS A 514 30.24 -31.71 15.37
N LEU A 515 30.87 -32.75 15.91
CA LEU A 515 31.92 -32.66 16.92
C LEU A 515 33.05 -31.76 16.44
#